data_AF-I3EGR4-F1
#
_entry.id   AF-I3EGR4-F1
#
_cell.length_a   1.000
_cell.length_b   1.000
_cell.length_c   1.000
_cell.angle_alpha   90.00
_cell.angle_beta   90.00
_cell.angle_gamma   90.00
#
_symmetry.space_group_name_H-M   'P 1'
#
loop_
_entity.id
_entity.type
_entity.pdbx_description
1 polymer ?
#
loop_
_entity_poly.entity_id
_entity_poly.type
_entity_poly.pdbx_seq_one_letter_code
_entity_poly.pdbx_strand_id
1 'polypeptide(L)'
;MKCAICVNSRIETDAARDISYCTSCGLVIEESTIVSDVQFAQDTKGSSILQGQYVSTGDTKKLVSGKFITTNHITTIRGIAKSIGEALGIGESQINSAMRWYNLSLQFNFTKGRKTQVLLAACLYITCREEETPHMLVDFAYILRINVFKIGSIFLKLIRLLNITMPLVDPSLFVPRFCSKLNLNNQNVGKTALRLIARMDRDWIVIGRKPAGICGAAILISSRIHGTERTVEEVANVVKVCEATINKRLMELKETATANLSISEFNTIWLEKEEDPPIVKLRGKILNESFCNRIGHSEPNAADTVINTPKIPTVSNQNSSLSMNISEKDISNEKTKEWPSDSDESYIATPSSLPTPSQALLSSTADTSAETYNYNNEYESDLSDCGIEVENDLLLSKEEVKEKERIWNVMYGDFLIERKKKEVKERKKEKKDKKKKRRERRYHCKMQLSQQLKQRTFPQESIMLR
;
A
#
# COMPACT_ATOMS: atom_id res chain seq x y z
N MET A 1 -28.30 -3.91 44.90
CA MET A 1 -28.69 -3.70 46.31
C MET A 1 -29.61 -4.84 46.73
N LYS A 2 -29.50 -5.37 47.96
CA LYS A 2 -30.41 -6.40 48.48
C LYS A 2 -31.26 -5.77 49.58
N CYS A 3 -32.56 -6.05 49.61
CA CYS A 3 -33.42 -5.55 50.67
C CYS A 3 -33.07 -6.21 52.01
N ALA A 4 -32.93 -5.42 53.08
CA ALA A 4 -32.56 -5.92 54.41
C ALA A 4 -33.61 -6.86 55.04
N ILE A 5 -34.89 -6.69 54.69
CA ILE A 5 -36.01 -7.43 55.30
C ILE A 5 -36.37 -8.70 54.52
N CYS A 6 -36.60 -8.59 53.22
CA CYS A 6 -37.07 -9.72 52.40
C CYS A 6 -35.95 -10.41 51.60
N VAL A 7 -34.69 -9.94 51.68
CA VAL A 7 -33.51 -10.43 50.93
C VAL A 7 -33.65 -10.39 49.41
N ASN A 8 -34.82 -9.97 48.91
CA ASN A 8 -35.15 -9.89 47.51
C ASN A 8 -34.37 -8.77 46.83
N SER A 9 -33.99 -8.99 45.58
CA SER A 9 -33.15 -8.07 44.79
C SER A 9 -33.92 -7.24 43.76
N ARG A 10 -35.25 -7.33 43.77
CA ARG A 10 -36.11 -6.50 42.91
C ARG A 10 -36.42 -5.19 43.62
N ILE A 11 -35.79 -4.13 43.12
CA ILE A 11 -35.88 -2.75 43.62
C ILE A 11 -36.34 -1.90 42.46
N GLU A 12 -37.39 -1.11 42.68
CA GLU A 12 -37.90 -0.14 41.72
C GLU A 12 -37.64 1.28 42.23
N THR A 13 -37.40 2.20 41.30
CA THR A 13 -37.13 3.61 41.59
C THR A 13 -38.30 4.44 41.11
N ASP A 14 -38.95 5.16 42.03
CA ASP A 14 -39.96 6.16 41.71
C ASP A 14 -39.29 7.50 41.42
N ALA A 15 -39.20 7.84 40.14
CA ALA A 15 -38.56 9.08 39.67
C ALA A 15 -39.33 10.36 40.07
N ALA A 16 -40.61 10.26 40.46
CA ALA A 16 -41.37 11.44 40.90
C ALA A 16 -41.07 11.83 42.35
N ARG A 17 -40.57 10.88 43.15
CA ARG A 17 -40.27 11.06 44.57
C ARG A 17 -38.80 10.90 44.92
N ASP A 18 -37.97 10.52 43.95
CA ASP A 18 -36.55 10.19 44.11
C ASP A 18 -36.30 9.14 45.19
N ILE A 19 -37.14 8.10 45.21
CA ILE A 19 -37.08 7.02 46.20
C ILE A 19 -36.90 5.69 45.49
N SER A 20 -35.95 4.88 45.96
CA SER A 20 -35.86 3.47 45.60
C SER A 20 -36.51 2.60 46.67
N TYR A 21 -37.41 1.70 46.28
CA TYR A 21 -38.12 0.83 47.21
C TYR A 21 -38.18 -0.62 46.73
N CYS A 22 -38.35 -1.54 47.67
CA CYS A 22 -38.48 -2.96 47.36
C CYS A 22 -39.94 -3.33 47.05
N THR A 23 -40.19 -3.95 45.91
CA THR A 23 -41.54 -4.30 45.46
C THR A 23 -42.23 -5.37 46.30
N SER A 24 -41.48 -6.23 46.99
CA SER A 24 -42.05 -7.32 47.80
C SER A 24 -42.39 -6.94 49.25
N CYS A 25 -41.78 -5.91 49.82
CA CYS A 25 -42.01 -5.51 51.22
C CYS A 25 -42.30 -4.01 51.41
N GLY A 26 -42.21 -3.20 50.36
CA GLY A 26 -42.44 -1.76 50.41
C GLY A 26 -41.36 -0.96 51.12
N LEU A 27 -40.26 -1.59 51.55
CA LEU A 27 -39.17 -0.90 52.24
C LEU A 27 -38.48 0.08 51.29
N VAL A 28 -38.41 1.34 51.71
CA VAL A 28 -37.58 2.38 51.08
C VAL A 28 -36.12 2.11 51.43
N ILE A 29 -35.30 1.92 50.40
CA ILE A 29 -33.88 1.55 50.52
C ILE A 29 -33.01 2.81 50.45
N GLU A 30 -33.35 3.73 49.54
CA GLU A 30 -32.61 4.97 49.34
C GLU A 30 -33.60 6.10 49.09
N GLU A 31 -33.47 7.18 49.87
CA GLU A 31 -34.18 8.45 49.68
C GLU A 31 -33.20 9.44 49.04
N SER A 32 -33.64 10.19 48.03
CA SER A 32 -32.82 11.10 47.23
C SER A 32 -31.68 10.40 46.48
N THR A 33 -32.05 9.56 45.52
CA THR A 33 -31.10 8.95 44.59
C THR A 33 -30.29 10.03 43.87
N ILE A 34 -28.98 10.07 44.08
CA ILE A 34 -28.09 11.00 43.36
C ILE A 34 -27.98 10.50 41.92
N VAL A 35 -28.81 11.04 41.03
CA VAL A 35 -28.75 10.73 39.61
C VAL A 35 -27.77 11.66 38.93
N SER A 36 -26.82 11.11 38.17
CA SER A 36 -25.97 11.88 37.27
C SER A 36 -26.75 12.26 36.00
N ASP A 37 -27.88 12.94 36.16
CA ASP A 37 -28.71 13.38 35.05
C ASP A 37 -28.22 14.71 34.49
N VAL A 38 -28.35 14.84 33.17
CA VAL A 38 -27.92 16.01 32.42
C VAL A 38 -28.94 17.14 32.64
N GLN A 39 -28.63 18.08 33.53
CA GLN A 39 -29.47 19.25 33.78
C GLN A 39 -29.25 20.31 32.71
N PHE A 40 -30.32 20.94 32.23
CA PHE A 40 -30.26 22.09 31.32
C PHE A 40 -30.78 23.33 32.06
N ALA A 41 -29.93 24.34 32.22
CA ALA A 41 -30.34 25.65 32.73
C ALA A 41 -30.62 26.59 31.56
N GLN A 42 -31.66 27.40 31.68
CA GLN A 42 -31.95 28.42 30.68
C GLN A 42 -31.16 29.68 30.98
N ASP A 43 -30.39 30.15 30.01
CA ASP A 43 -29.70 31.42 30.10
C ASP A 43 -30.70 32.57 30.06
N THR A 44 -30.31 33.75 30.55
CA THR A 44 -31.19 34.95 30.59
C THR A 44 -31.74 35.37 29.23
N LYS A 45 -31.16 34.88 28.13
CA LYS A 45 -31.59 35.08 26.74
C LYS A 45 -32.48 33.97 26.19
N GLY A 46 -32.90 33.01 27.03
CA GLY A 46 -33.79 31.92 26.66
C GLY A 46 -33.13 30.70 26.03
N SER A 47 -31.82 30.71 25.80
CA SER A 47 -31.06 29.54 25.31
C SER A 47 -30.82 28.52 26.42
N SER A 48 -31.09 27.25 26.17
CA SER A 48 -30.75 26.17 27.12
C SER A 48 -29.25 25.86 27.09
N ILE A 49 -28.62 25.90 28.25
CA ILE A 49 -27.23 25.54 28.49
C ILE A 49 -27.21 24.29 29.36
N LEU A 50 -26.46 23.28 28.93
CA LEU A 50 -26.21 22.07 29.70
C LEU A 50 -25.35 22.40 30.93
N GLN A 51 -25.88 22.21 32.13
CA GLN A 51 -25.13 22.31 33.38
C GLN A 51 -24.29 21.05 33.55
N GLY A 52 -22.98 21.20 33.31
CA GLY A 52 -22.00 20.12 33.42
C GLY A 52 -21.03 20.15 32.24
N GLN A 53 -19.80 19.66 32.47
CA GLN A 53 -18.81 19.51 31.42
C GLN A 53 -18.47 18.04 31.28
N TYR A 54 -18.62 17.48 30.07
CA TYR A 54 -18.10 16.14 29.79
C TYR A 54 -16.57 16.15 29.93
N VAL A 55 -16.05 15.35 30.84
CA VAL A 55 -14.61 15.14 31.05
C VAL A 55 -14.29 13.72 30.58
N SER A 56 -13.59 13.60 29.46
CA SER A 56 -13.07 12.30 29.02
C SER A 56 -11.93 11.87 29.96
N THR A 57 -11.77 10.57 30.19
CA THR A 57 -10.82 9.96 31.14
C THR A 57 -9.33 10.27 30.88
N GLY A 58 -9.00 11.05 29.83
CA GLY A 58 -7.65 11.55 29.54
C GLY A 58 -7.54 13.08 29.41
N ASP A 59 -8.62 13.83 29.69
CA ASP A 59 -8.63 15.29 29.58
C ASP A 59 -8.23 15.95 30.92
N THR A 60 -6.94 15.95 31.25
CA THR A 60 -6.43 16.89 32.27
C THR A 60 -6.38 18.29 31.66
N LYS A 61 -7.48 19.03 31.73
CA LYS A 61 -7.55 20.44 31.32
C LYS A 61 -6.77 21.28 32.35
N LYS A 62 -5.62 21.84 31.98
CA LYS A 62 -5.00 22.93 32.74
C LYS A 62 -5.54 24.26 32.19
N LEU A 63 -6.22 25.01 33.04
CA LEU A 63 -6.65 26.38 32.74
C LEU A 63 -5.45 27.31 32.92
N VAL A 64 -4.96 27.91 31.83
CA VAL A 64 -3.96 28.99 31.87
C VAL A 64 -4.55 30.18 31.12
N SER A 65 -4.73 31.30 31.82
CA SER A 65 -5.16 32.59 31.24
C SER A 65 -6.45 32.52 30.41
N GLY A 66 -7.51 31.89 30.94
CA GLY A 66 -8.85 31.92 30.33
C GLY A 66 -9.01 31.15 29.02
N LYS A 67 -7.97 30.44 28.55
CA LYS A 67 -8.04 29.51 27.42
C LYS A 67 -7.78 28.09 27.91
N PHE A 68 -8.70 27.18 27.58
CA PHE A 68 -8.51 25.75 27.80
C PHE A 68 -7.48 25.24 26.79
N ILE A 69 -6.24 24.99 27.23
CA ILE A 69 -5.25 24.27 26.42
C ILE A 69 -5.51 22.78 26.66
N THR A 70 -6.20 22.13 25.72
CA THR A 70 -6.39 20.68 25.75
C THR A 70 -5.15 19.98 25.19
N THR A 71 -5.08 18.68 25.49
CA THR A 71 -4.38 17.62 24.76
C THR A 71 -4.76 17.61 23.27
N ASN A 72 -4.37 18.65 22.54
CA ASN A 72 -4.70 18.90 21.12
C ASN A 72 -4.27 17.75 20.20
N HIS A 73 -3.34 16.90 20.62
CA HIS A 73 -2.77 15.88 19.74
C HIS A 73 -3.79 14.78 19.37
N ILE A 74 -4.57 14.26 20.32
CA ILE A 74 -5.54 13.18 20.02
C ILE A 74 -6.75 13.72 19.23
N THR A 75 -7.21 14.94 19.55
CA THR A 75 -8.31 15.58 18.83
C THR A 75 -7.90 15.97 17.41
N THR A 76 -6.68 16.48 17.20
CA THR A 76 -6.15 16.73 15.86
C THR A 76 -5.96 15.44 15.06
N ILE A 77 -5.44 14.38 15.67
CA ILE A 77 -5.34 13.06 15.05
C ILE A 77 -6.71 12.53 14.65
N ARG A 78 -7.71 12.64 15.52
CA ARG A 78 -9.10 12.28 15.20
C ARG A 78 -9.61 13.11 14.02
N GLY A 79 -9.31 14.41 13.98
CA GLY A 79 -9.63 15.27 12.84
C GLY A 79 -8.99 14.80 11.53
N ILE A 80 -7.72 14.38 11.58
CA ILE A 80 -7.02 13.80 10.41
C ILE A 80 -7.68 12.48 9.99
N ALA A 81 -7.95 11.57 10.93
CA ALA A 81 -8.63 10.31 10.66
C ALA A 81 -10.02 10.53 10.03
N LYS A 82 -10.76 11.52 10.55
CA LYS A 82 -12.06 11.93 10.02
C LYS A 82 -11.95 12.49 8.60
N SER A 83 -10.97 13.35 8.33
CA SER A 83 -10.77 13.87 6.96
C SER A 83 -10.43 12.76 5.94
N ILE A 84 -9.66 11.75 6.34
CA ILE A 84 -9.35 10.59 5.49
C ILE A 84 -10.60 9.72 5.32
N GLY A 85 -11.36 9.50 6.39
CA GLY A 85 -12.59 8.72 6.37
C GLY A 85 -13.67 9.34 5.49
N GLU A 86 -13.90 10.65 5.63
CA GLU A 86 -14.85 11.41 4.81
C GLU A 86 -14.48 11.37 3.32
N ALA A 87 -13.18 11.49 2.99
CA ALA A 87 -12.70 11.37 1.62
C ALA A 87 -12.94 9.98 0.99
N LEU A 88 -13.09 8.94 1.80
CA LEU A 88 -13.39 7.57 1.37
C LEU A 88 -14.87 7.19 1.48
N GLY A 89 -15.67 7.96 2.22
CA GLY A 89 -17.05 7.60 2.57
C GLY A 89 -17.16 6.57 3.70
N ILE A 90 -16.17 6.50 4.60
CA ILE A 90 -16.13 5.61 5.77
C ILE A 90 -17.06 6.18 6.87
N GLY A 91 -17.84 5.31 7.51
CA GLY A 91 -18.77 5.71 8.58
C GLY A 91 -18.07 6.13 9.88
N GLU A 92 -18.75 6.91 10.72
CA GLU A 92 -18.18 7.39 11.99
C GLU A 92 -17.87 6.25 12.98
N SER A 93 -18.66 5.17 12.96
CA SER A 93 -18.37 3.96 13.76
C SER A 93 -17.01 3.35 13.42
N GLN A 94 -16.70 3.21 12.13
CA GLN A 94 -15.43 2.70 11.63
C GLN A 94 -14.25 3.60 12.03
N ILE A 95 -14.44 4.92 11.93
CA ILE A 95 -13.44 5.90 12.36
C ILE A 95 -13.16 5.77 13.87
N ASN A 96 -14.21 5.57 14.68
CA ASN A 96 -14.06 5.35 16.11
C ASN A 96 -13.32 4.05 16.44
N SER A 97 -13.63 2.95 15.74
CA SER A 97 -12.88 1.69 15.84
C SER A 97 -11.41 1.87 15.46
N ALA A 98 -11.12 2.63 14.40
CA ALA A 98 -9.75 2.88 13.95
C ALA A 98 -8.96 3.72 14.96
N MET A 99 -9.64 4.66 15.63
CA MET A 99 -9.05 5.42 16.74
C MET A 99 -8.75 4.55 17.96
N ARG A 100 -9.55 3.50 18.24
CA ARG A 100 -9.23 2.52 19.29
C ARG A 100 -7.95 1.76 18.94
N TRP A 101 -7.82 1.29 17.70
CA TRP A 101 -6.58 0.65 17.22
C TRP A 101 -5.37 1.59 17.29
N TYR A 102 -5.55 2.86 16.94
CA TYR A 102 -4.51 3.86 17.07
C TYR A 102 -4.08 4.06 18.54
N ASN A 103 -5.03 4.18 19.47
CA ASN A 103 -4.75 4.31 20.89
C ASN A 103 -4.03 3.08 21.47
N LEU A 104 -4.37 1.89 20.99
CA LEU A 104 -3.64 0.67 21.36
C LEU A 104 -2.20 0.71 20.83
N SER A 105 -1.99 1.14 19.58
CA SER A 105 -0.65 1.28 18.99
C SER A 105 0.22 2.34 19.70
N LEU A 106 -0.41 3.35 20.30
CA LEU A 106 0.26 4.37 21.11
C LEU A 106 0.88 3.78 22.37
N GLN A 107 0.19 2.85 23.05
CA GLN A 107 0.70 2.18 24.25
C GLN A 107 1.99 1.40 23.97
N PHE A 108 2.09 0.81 22.77
CA PHE A 108 3.31 0.12 22.30
C PHE A 108 4.38 1.05 21.71
N ASN A 109 4.26 2.37 21.86
CA ASN A 109 5.18 3.36 21.31
C ASN A 109 5.36 3.26 19.77
N PHE A 110 4.42 2.66 19.05
CA PHE A 110 4.53 2.42 17.60
C PHE A 110 4.41 3.72 16.78
N THR A 111 4.00 4.82 17.39
CA THR A 111 3.89 6.14 16.74
C THR A 111 5.24 6.84 16.56
N LYS A 112 6.26 6.47 17.34
CA LYS A 112 7.57 7.14 17.32
C LYS A 112 8.28 6.94 15.98
N GLY A 113 8.75 8.02 15.37
CA GLY A 113 9.53 8.00 14.12
C GLY A 113 8.73 7.73 12.84
N ARG A 114 7.40 7.64 12.90
CA ARG A 114 6.53 7.35 11.74
C ARG A 114 5.59 8.51 11.47
N LYS A 115 5.26 8.73 10.18
CA LYS A 115 4.25 9.72 9.79
C LYS A 115 2.87 9.29 10.30
N THR A 116 2.22 10.14 11.09
CA THR A 116 0.90 9.89 11.71
C THR A 116 -0.17 9.50 10.67
N GLN A 117 -0.18 10.17 9.52
CA GLN A 117 -1.12 9.88 8.42
C GLN A 117 -1.00 8.44 7.89
N VAL A 118 0.23 7.91 7.77
CA VAL A 118 0.46 6.56 7.24
C VAL A 118 0.01 5.51 8.25
N LEU A 119 0.25 5.78 9.54
CA LEU A 119 -0.23 4.91 10.61
C LEU A 119 -1.76 4.93 10.72
N LEU A 120 -2.38 6.10 10.66
CA LEU A 120 -3.84 6.23 10.66
C LEU A 120 -4.48 5.50 9.49
N ALA A 121 -3.91 5.59 8.28
CA ALA A 121 -4.39 4.81 7.14
C ALA A 121 -4.24 3.30 7.36
N ALA A 122 -3.18 2.84 8.01
CA ALA A 122 -3.04 1.43 8.36
C ALA A 122 -4.11 0.98 9.38
N CYS A 123 -4.38 1.79 10.41
CA CYS A 123 -5.44 1.52 11.39
C CYS A 123 -6.84 1.51 10.76
N LEU A 124 -7.14 2.49 9.89
CA LEU A 124 -8.40 2.53 9.13
C LEU A 124 -8.54 1.32 8.20
N TYR A 125 -7.44 0.88 7.58
CA TYR A 125 -7.46 -0.30 6.72
C TYR A 125 -7.72 -1.59 7.50
N ILE A 126 -7.21 -1.71 8.74
CA ILE A 126 -7.53 -2.84 9.63
C ILE A 126 -9.04 -2.89 9.90
N THR A 127 -9.63 -1.79 10.34
CA THR A 127 -11.09 -1.74 10.60
C THR A 127 -11.91 -2.03 9.37
N CYS A 128 -11.51 -1.49 8.22
CA CYS A 128 -12.22 -1.74 6.97
C CYS A 128 -12.17 -3.21 6.55
N ARG A 129 -11.11 -3.94 6.93
CA ARG A 129 -10.94 -5.37 6.65
C ARG A 129 -11.66 -6.24 7.67
N GLU A 130 -11.73 -5.82 8.93
CA GLU A 130 -12.53 -6.49 9.97
C GLU A 130 -14.03 -6.39 9.68
N GLU A 131 -14.49 -5.26 9.17
CA GLU A 131 -15.90 -5.02 8.82
C GLU A 131 -16.26 -5.41 7.37
N GLU A 132 -15.33 -6.03 6.63
CA GLU A 132 -15.54 -6.47 5.24
C GLU A 132 -16.13 -5.36 4.33
N THR A 133 -15.59 -4.14 4.44
CA THR A 133 -16.03 -3.00 3.62
C THR A 133 -15.28 -2.94 2.28
N PRO A 134 -15.87 -2.38 1.21
CA PRO A 134 -15.27 -2.38 -0.13
C PRO A 134 -14.17 -1.30 -0.29
N HIS A 135 -13.17 -1.28 0.59
CA HIS A 135 -12.04 -0.35 0.57
C HIS A 135 -10.72 -1.07 0.28
N MET A 136 -9.97 -0.59 -0.71
CA MET A 136 -8.66 -1.15 -1.05
C MET A 136 -7.54 -0.28 -0.46
N LEU A 137 -6.41 -0.91 -0.12
CA LEU A 137 -5.21 -0.20 0.34
C LEU A 137 -4.72 0.87 -0.66
N VAL A 138 -4.96 0.65 -1.95
CA VAL A 138 -4.63 1.60 -3.03
C VAL A 138 -5.44 2.90 -2.94
N ASP A 139 -6.65 2.86 -2.38
CA ASP A 139 -7.47 4.06 -2.24
C ASP A 139 -6.93 5.01 -1.17
N PHE A 140 -6.46 4.46 -0.04
CA PHE A 140 -5.77 5.22 1.00
C PHE A 140 -4.48 5.85 0.47
N ALA A 141 -3.71 5.09 -0.32
CA ALA A 141 -2.49 5.58 -0.96
C ALA A 141 -2.75 6.76 -1.91
N TYR A 142 -3.84 6.70 -2.67
CA TYR A 142 -4.25 7.77 -3.58
C TYR A 142 -4.59 9.07 -2.84
N ILE A 143 -5.37 8.98 -1.76
CA ILE A 143 -5.78 10.16 -0.96
C ILE A 143 -4.59 10.78 -0.24
N LEU A 144 -3.75 9.96 0.38
CA LEU A 144 -2.58 10.44 1.11
C LEU A 144 -1.43 10.87 0.19
N ARG A 145 -1.46 10.49 -1.10
CA ARG A 145 -0.36 10.65 -2.07
C ARG A 145 0.95 10.03 -1.57
N ILE A 146 0.86 8.82 -1.01
CA ILE A 146 1.99 8.06 -0.47
C ILE A 146 2.03 6.69 -1.15
N ASN A 147 3.24 6.15 -1.35
CA ASN A 147 3.43 4.82 -1.93
C ASN A 147 2.69 3.73 -1.12
N VAL A 148 1.95 2.87 -1.82
CA VAL A 148 1.17 1.75 -1.24
C VAL A 148 2.05 0.85 -0.36
N PHE A 149 3.30 0.59 -0.79
CA PHE A 149 4.24 -0.25 -0.06
C PHE A 149 4.62 0.31 1.32
N LYS A 150 4.66 1.63 1.49
CA LYS A 150 4.93 2.24 2.81
C LYS A 150 3.79 1.96 3.77
N ILE A 151 2.54 2.15 3.34
CA ILE A 151 1.35 1.83 4.15
C ILE A 151 1.31 0.32 4.46
N GLY A 152 1.53 -0.53 3.45
CA GLY A 152 1.55 -1.98 3.61
C GLY A 152 2.63 -2.48 4.58
N SER A 153 3.82 -1.87 4.57
CA SER A 153 4.89 -2.22 5.50
C SER A 153 4.54 -1.89 6.96
N ILE A 154 3.84 -0.77 7.19
CA ILE A 154 3.38 -0.38 8.53
C ILE A 154 2.23 -1.28 8.97
N PHE A 155 1.30 -1.59 8.06
CA PHE A 155 0.19 -2.51 8.31
C PHE A 155 0.68 -3.90 8.76
N LEU A 156 1.66 -4.49 8.05
CA LEU A 156 2.23 -5.79 8.43
C LEU A 156 2.96 -5.74 9.78
N LYS A 157 3.70 -4.66 10.05
CA LYS A 157 4.35 -4.45 11.36
C LYS A 157 3.31 -4.33 12.48
N LEU A 158 2.21 -3.61 12.22
CA LEU A 158 1.14 -3.40 13.19
C LEU A 158 0.43 -4.72 13.52
N ILE A 159 0.09 -5.53 12.51
CA ILE A 159 -0.50 -6.87 12.70
C ILE A 159 0.40 -7.77 13.56
N ARG A 160 1.71 -7.77 13.28
CA ARG A 160 2.68 -8.55 14.07
C ARG A 160 2.84 -8.05 15.50
N LEU A 161 2.69 -6.74 15.74
CA LEU A 161 2.78 -6.17 17.09
C LEU A 161 1.52 -6.45 17.91
N LEU A 162 0.35 -6.38 17.28
CA LEU A 162 -0.94 -6.59 17.96
C LEU A 162 -1.41 -8.05 17.92
N ASN A 163 -0.68 -8.95 17.25
CA ASN A 163 -1.01 -10.37 17.07
C ASN A 163 -2.44 -10.63 16.57
N ILE A 164 -2.90 -9.84 15.60
CA ILE A 164 -4.27 -9.94 15.09
C ILE A 164 -4.31 -10.92 13.91
N THR A 165 -5.26 -11.85 13.94
CA THR A 165 -5.58 -12.72 12.80
C THR A 165 -6.58 -12.03 11.89
N MET A 166 -6.23 -11.85 10.62
CA MET A 166 -7.05 -11.08 9.68
C MET A 166 -7.74 -11.96 8.64
N PRO A 167 -9.05 -11.79 8.38
CA PRO A 167 -9.77 -12.56 7.38
C PRO A 167 -9.23 -12.29 5.96
N LEU A 168 -9.28 -13.29 5.08
CA LEU A 168 -8.92 -13.12 3.67
C LEU A 168 -9.92 -12.17 2.99
N VAL A 169 -9.46 -11.48 1.93
CA VAL A 169 -10.28 -10.48 1.24
C VAL A 169 -10.89 -11.09 -0.01
N ASP A 170 -12.22 -11.14 -0.05
CA ASP A 170 -12.94 -11.68 -1.20
C ASP A 170 -13.09 -10.64 -2.32
N PRO A 171 -12.84 -11.02 -3.59
CA PRO A 171 -12.98 -10.12 -4.75
C PRO A 171 -14.43 -9.70 -5.04
N SER A 172 -15.41 -10.51 -4.63
CA SER A 172 -16.84 -10.25 -4.82
C SER A 172 -17.27 -8.92 -4.20
N LEU A 173 -16.69 -8.57 -3.06
CA LEU A 173 -16.99 -7.36 -2.30
C LEU A 173 -16.79 -6.06 -3.09
N PHE A 174 -15.81 -6.03 -4.01
CA PHE A 174 -15.47 -4.81 -4.74
C PHE A 174 -16.33 -4.57 -5.98
N VAL A 175 -17.03 -5.59 -6.49
CA VAL A 175 -17.79 -5.51 -7.74
C VAL A 175 -18.87 -4.42 -7.70
N PRO A 176 -19.76 -4.35 -6.68
CA PRO A 176 -20.81 -3.34 -6.65
C PRO A 176 -20.24 -1.92 -6.70
N ARG A 177 -19.15 -1.68 -5.96
CA ARG A 177 -18.47 -0.39 -5.92
C ARG A 177 -17.93 0.02 -7.28
N PHE A 178 -17.31 -0.90 -8.01
CA PHE A 178 -16.78 -0.61 -9.35
C PHE A 178 -17.89 -0.42 -10.38
N CYS A 179 -18.98 -1.18 -10.31
CA CYS A 179 -20.14 -0.98 -11.17
C CYS A 179 -20.76 0.41 -10.99
N SER A 180 -20.88 0.89 -9.74
CA SER A 180 -21.34 2.25 -9.45
C SER A 180 -20.39 3.31 -10.01
N LYS A 181 -19.07 3.11 -9.90
CA LYS A 181 -18.07 4.06 -10.44
C LYS A 181 -18.03 4.11 -11.97
N LEU A 182 -18.35 2.99 -12.63
CA LEU A 182 -18.45 2.90 -14.09
C LEU A 182 -19.82 3.35 -14.62
N ASN A 183 -20.75 3.78 -13.76
CA ASN A 183 -22.11 4.15 -14.14
C ASN A 183 -22.79 3.08 -15.02
N LEU A 184 -22.71 1.82 -14.60
CA LEU A 184 -23.38 0.72 -15.28
C LEU A 184 -24.85 0.68 -14.84
N ASN A 185 -25.76 1.05 -15.74
CA ASN A 185 -27.19 1.14 -15.44
C ASN A 185 -27.86 -0.23 -15.20
N ASN A 186 -27.23 -1.30 -15.68
CA ASN A 186 -27.79 -2.65 -15.65
C ASN A 186 -27.33 -3.41 -14.39
N GLN A 187 -28.24 -3.60 -13.43
CA GLN A 187 -28.00 -4.41 -12.21
C GLN A 187 -27.55 -5.85 -12.53
N ASN A 188 -27.96 -6.38 -13.68
CA ASN A 188 -27.63 -7.74 -14.13
C ASN A 188 -26.13 -7.92 -14.40
N VAL A 189 -25.43 -6.85 -14.75
CA VAL A 189 -23.97 -6.88 -14.99
C VAL A 189 -23.24 -7.26 -13.71
N GLY A 190 -23.58 -6.62 -12.59
CA GLY A 190 -22.99 -6.93 -11.29
C GLY A 190 -23.25 -8.38 -10.85
N LYS A 191 -24.48 -8.88 -11.03
CA LYS A 191 -24.82 -10.29 -10.71
C LYS A 191 -24.03 -11.28 -11.56
N THR A 192 -23.88 -11.00 -12.85
CA THR A 192 -23.14 -11.86 -13.78
C THR A 192 -21.64 -11.82 -13.48
N ALA A 193 -21.10 -10.65 -13.15
CA ALA A 193 -19.71 -10.50 -12.69
C ALA A 193 -19.44 -11.28 -11.40
N LEU A 194 -20.35 -11.25 -10.43
CA LEU A 194 -20.23 -12.06 -9.20
C LEU A 194 -20.21 -13.55 -9.50
N ARG A 195 -21.10 -14.02 -10.40
CA ARG A 195 -21.11 -15.41 -10.85
C ARG A 195 -19.80 -15.81 -11.55
N LEU A 196 -19.27 -14.93 -12.41
CA LEU A 196 -17.96 -15.13 -13.06
C LEU A 196 -16.83 -15.23 -12.04
N ILE A 197 -16.79 -14.35 -11.04
CA ILE A 197 -15.76 -14.38 -10.00
C ILE A 197 -15.85 -15.67 -9.19
N ALA A 198 -17.05 -16.10 -8.80
CA ALA A 198 -17.25 -17.37 -8.11
C ALA A 198 -16.82 -18.58 -8.96
N ARG A 199 -16.91 -18.47 -10.29
CA ARG A 199 -16.36 -19.48 -11.20
C ARG A 199 -14.83 -19.42 -11.27
N MET A 200 -14.26 -18.22 -11.40
CA MET A 200 -12.80 -18.03 -11.42
C MET A 200 -12.11 -18.53 -10.16
N ASP A 201 -12.81 -18.47 -9.01
CA ASP A 201 -12.29 -18.96 -7.74
C ASP A 201 -12.21 -20.50 -7.73
N ARG A 202 -13.25 -21.18 -8.23
CA ARG A 202 -13.26 -22.65 -8.43
C ARG A 202 -12.26 -23.12 -9.49
N ASP A 203 -11.99 -22.30 -10.50
CA ASP A 203 -10.98 -22.57 -11.52
C ASP A 203 -9.54 -22.21 -11.05
N TRP A 204 -9.32 -21.93 -9.76
CA TRP A 204 -8.02 -21.60 -9.16
C TRP A 204 -7.26 -20.42 -9.80
N ILE A 205 -7.99 -19.47 -10.41
CA ILE A 205 -7.42 -18.28 -11.07
C ILE A 205 -7.23 -17.13 -10.07
N VAL A 206 -7.95 -17.15 -8.93
CA VAL A 206 -7.99 -16.04 -7.97
C VAL A 206 -6.82 -16.06 -6.98
N ILE A 207 -6.41 -17.25 -6.54
CA ILE A 207 -5.49 -17.41 -5.43
C ILE A 207 -4.11 -16.80 -5.70
N GLY A 208 -3.53 -16.15 -4.68
CA GLY A 208 -2.19 -15.54 -4.77
C GLY A 208 -2.10 -14.31 -5.68
N ARG A 209 -3.23 -13.77 -6.15
CA ARG A 209 -3.28 -12.65 -7.11
C ARG A 209 -4.09 -11.49 -6.52
N LYS A 210 -3.88 -10.30 -7.07
CA LYS A 210 -4.56 -9.08 -6.60
C LYS A 210 -6.03 -9.10 -7.05
N PRO A 211 -7.02 -8.95 -6.15
CA PRO A 211 -8.45 -9.07 -6.47
C PRO A 211 -8.91 -8.03 -7.49
N ALA A 212 -8.33 -6.83 -7.47
CA ALA A 212 -8.67 -5.74 -8.39
C ALA A 212 -8.63 -6.17 -9.87
N GLY A 213 -7.58 -6.86 -10.31
CA GLY A 213 -7.46 -7.29 -11.72
C GLY A 213 -8.51 -8.33 -12.13
N ILE A 214 -8.94 -9.18 -11.20
CA ILE A 214 -9.96 -10.22 -11.41
C ILE A 214 -11.33 -9.56 -11.54
N CYS A 215 -11.66 -8.63 -10.63
CA CYS A 215 -12.90 -7.84 -10.73
C CYS A 215 -12.98 -7.07 -12.05
N GLY A 216 -11.87 -6.46 -12.49
CA GLY A 216 -11.81 -5.72 -13.76
C GLY A 216 -12.10 -6.61 -14.97
N ALA A 217 -11.50 -7.81 -15.03
CA ALA A 217 -11.76 -8.77 -16.10
C ALA A 217 -13.21 -9.28 -16.10
N ALA A 218 -13.74 -9.62 -14.91
CA ALA A 218 -15.11 -10.10 -14.76
C ALA A 218 -16.13 -9.02 -15.17
N ILE A 219 -15.92 -7.77 -14.75
CA ILE A 219 -16.77 -6.64 -15.13
C ILE A 219 -16.74 -6.45 -16.65
N LEU A 220 -15.56 -6.46 -17.28
CA LEU A 220 -15.43 -6.26 -18.72
C LEU A 220 -16.19 -7.34 -19.54
N ILE A 221 -16.11 -8.61 -19.14
CA ILE A 221 -16.88 -9.70 -19.77
C ILE A 221 -18.39 -9.49 -19.55
N SER A 222 -18.80 -9.24 -18.31
CA SER A 222 -20.22 -9.06 -17.98
C SER A 222 -20.84 -7.85 -18.68
N SER A 223 -20.11 -6.75 -18.80
CA SER A 223 -20.49 -5.55 -19.55
C SER A 223 -20.78 -5.87 -21.01
N ARG A 224 -19.93 -6.70 -21.64
CA ARG A 224 -20.10 -7.15 -23.02
C ARG A 224 -21.29 -8.07 -23.21
N ILE A 225 -21.55 -8.98 -22.27
CA ILE A 225 -22.71 -9.88 -22.31
C ILE A 225 -24.04 -9.10 -22.30
N HIS A 226 -24.13 -8.04 -21.51
CA HIS A 226 -25.36 -7.24 -21.35
C HIS A 226 -25.44 -6.03 -22.29
N GLY A 227 -24.55 -5.93 -23.29
CA GLY A 227 -24.57 -4.85 -24.28
C GLY A 227 -24.20 -3.46 -23.75
N THR A 228 -23.54 -3.38 -22.58
CA THR A 228 -23.03 -2.13 -21.99
C THR A 228 -21.51 -2.12 -22.04
N GLU A 229 -20.98 -2.09 -23.26
CA GLU A 229 -19.55 -2.18 -23.51
C GLU A 229 -18.79 -0.99 -22.91
N ARG A 230 -17.60 -1.27 -22.38
CA ARG A 230 -16.67 -0.29 -21.80
C ARG A 230 -15.28 -0.57 -22.33
N THR A 231 -14.47 0.47 -22.50
CA THR A 231 -13.08 0.29 -22.94
C THR A 231 -12.24 -0.32 -21.81
N VAL A 232 -11.19 -1.05 -22.19
CA VAL A 232 -10.26 -1.65 -21.21
C VAL A 232 -9.61 -0.54 -20.36
N GLU A 233 -9.31 0.61 -20.98
CA GLU A 233 -8.71 1.78 -20.34
C GLU A 233 -9.62 2.38 -19.26
N GLU A 234 -10.92 2.52 -19.56
CA GLU A 234 -11.91 3.06 -18.62
C GLU A 234 -12.03 2.17 -17.36
N VAL A 235 -12.10 0.84 -17.57
CA VAL A 235 -12.15 -0.14 -16.48
C VAL A 235 -10.84 -0.13 -15.68
N ALA A 236 -9.69 -0.08 -16.37
CA ALA A 236 -8.37 -0.01 -15.75
C ALA A 236 -8.21 1.21 -14.83
N ASN A 237 -8.72 2.37 -15.26
CA ASN A 237 -8.69 3.61 -14.49
C ASN A 237 -9.53 3.53 -13.21
N VAL A 238 -10.74 2.96 -13.27
CA VAL A 238 -11.62 2.82 -12.10
C VAL A 238 -11.06 1.81 -11.08
N VAL A 239 -10.53 0.70 -11.57
CA VAL A 239 -10.00 -0.41 -10.76
C VAL A 239 -8.57 -0.10 -10.25
N LYS A 240 -7.89 0.88 -10.84
CA LYS A 240 -6.50 1.29 -10.56
C LYS A 240 -5.49 0.16 -10.79
N VAL A 241 -5.58 -0.47 -11.96
CA VAL A 241 -4.70 -1.57 -12.40
C VAL A 241 -4.29 -1.34 -13.85
N CYS A 242 -3.10 -1.79 -14.25
CA CYS A 242 -2.65 -1.68 -15.65
C CYS A 242 -3.46 -2.60 -16.60
N GLU A 243 -3.75 -2.13 -17.80
CA GLU A 243 -4.51 -2.85 -18.84
C GLU A 243 -3.92 -4.23 -19.17
N ALA A 244 -2.59 -4.33 -19.28
CA ALA A 244 -1.90 -5.59 -19.52
C ALA A 244 -2.23 -6.66 -18.46
N THR A 245 -2.53 -6.25 -17.22
CA THR A 245 -2.92 -7.19 -16.15
C THR A 245 -4.33 -7.72 -16.39
N ILE A 246 -5.27 -6.88 -16.83
CA ILE A 246 -6.63 -7.28 -17.18
C ILE A 246 -6.60 -8.23 -18.37
N ASN A 247 -5.83 -7.89 -19.42
CA ASN A 247 -5.68 -8.73 -20.60
C ASN A 247 -5.09 -10.11 -20.26
N LYS A 248 -4.10 -10.18 -19.37
CA LYS A 248 -3.59 -11.47 -18.87
C LYS A 248 -4.69 -12.31 -18.21
N ARG A 249 -5.55 -11.71 -17.38
CA ARG A 249 -6.69 -12.43 -16.74
C ARG A 249 -7.74 -12.88 -17.75
N LEU A 250 -8.01 -12.08 -18.79
CA LEU A 250 -8.92 -12.46 -19.87
C LEU A 250 -8.38 -13.65 -20.68
N MET A 251 -7.06 -13.67 -20.96
CA MET A 251 -6.43 -14.81 -21.65
C MET A 251 -6.46 -16.08 -20.80
N GLU A 252 -6.20 -15.98 -19.50
CA GLU A 252 -6.33 -17.13 -18.58
C GLU A 252 -7.77 -17.66 -18.54
N LEU A 253 -8.77 -16.77 -18.52
CA LEU A 253 -10.17 -17.18 -18.55
C LEU A 253 -10.57 -17.82 -19.89
N LYS A 254 -9.99 -17.35 -21.02
CA LYS A 254 -10.19 -17.95 -22.34
C LYS A 254 -9.72 -19.41 -22.40
N GLU A 255 -8.69 -19.78 -21.65
CA GLU A 255 -8.20 -21.17 -21.58
C GLU A 255 -9.08 -22.10 -20.72
N THR A 256 -10.06 -21.57 -19.97
CA THR A 256 -10.94 -22.39 -19.14
C THR A 256 -12.12 -22.97 -19.91
N ALA A 257 -12.69 -24.08 -19.41
CA ALA A 257 -13.92 -24.66 -19.94
C ALA A 257 -15.10 -23.67 -19.98
N THR A 258 -15.10 -22.68 -19.08
CA THR A 258 -16.13 -21.64 -19.00
C THR A 258 -16.23 -20.81 -20.28
N ALA A 259 -15.12 -20.66 -21.03
CA ALA A 259 -15.09 -19.88 -22.26
C ALA A 259 -15.84 -20.54 -23.43
N ASN A 260 -16.08 -21.85 -23.38
CA ASN A 260 -16.75 -22.60 -24.44
C ASN A 260 -18.28 -22.61 -24.31
N LEU A 261 -18.83 -22.09 -23.22
CA LEU A 261 -20.28 -22.09 -22.96
C LEU A 261 -20.99 -20.95 -23.67
N SER A 262 -22.23 -21.19 -24.09
CA SER A 262 -23.11 -20.10 -24.53
C SER A 262 -23.56 -19.24 -23.34
N ILE A 263 -23.99 -18.01 -23.63
CA ILE A 263 -24.43 -17.04 -22.61
C ILE A 263 -25.63 -17.56 -21.81
N SER A 264 -26.56 -18.25 -22.47
CA SER A 264 -27.74 -18.84 -21.83
C SER A 264 -27.37 -20.02 -20.94
N GLU A 265 -26.51 -20.92 -21.42
CA GLU A 265 -25.99 -22.05 -20.64
C GLU A 265 -25.19 -21.59 -19.43
N PHE A 266 -24.40 -20.52 -19.57
CA PHE A 266 -23.60 -19.99 -18.46
C PHE A 266 -24.47 -19.56 -17.27
N ASN A 267 -25.67 -19.04 -17.51
CA ASN A 267 -26.57 -18.59 -16.45
C ASN A 267 -27.29 -19.73 -15.73
N THR A 268 -27.50 -20.87 -16.40
CA THR A 268 -28.25 -22.01 -15.87
C THR A 268 -27.33 -23.09 -15.29
N ILE A 269 -26.27 -23.44 -16.02
CA ILE A 269 -25.40 -24.57 -15.73
C ILE A 269 -24.23 -24.13 -14.84
N TRP A 270 -23.95 -24.91 -13.81
CA TRP A 270 -22.73 -24.81 -13.01
C TRP A 270 -21.83 -26.00 -13.35
N LEU A 271 -20.67 -25.73 -13.97
CA LEU A 271 -19.70 -26.78 -14.27
C LEU A 271 -19.05 -27.27 -12.98
N GLU A 272 -18.90 -28.58 -12.82
CA GLU A 272 -18.21 -29.18 -11.67
C GLU A 272 -16.70 -29.30 -11.89
N LYS A 273 -16.27 -29.46 -13.15
CA LYS A 273 -14.85 -29.59 -13.49
C LYS A 273 -14.07 -28.35 -13.06
N GLU A 274 -13.05 -28.56 -12.24
CA GLU A 274 -12.06 -27.54 -11.84
C GLU A 274 -10.87 -27.54 -12.79
N GLU A 275 -10.17 -26.42 -12.83
CA GLU A 275 -8.99 -26.21 -13.65
C GLU A 275 -7.77 -25.93 -12.77
N ASP A 276 -6.60 -26.36 -13.22
CA ASP A 276 -5.36 -26.14 -12.48
C ASP A 276 -4.94 -24.65 -12.47
N PRO A 277 -4.28 -24.19 -11.40
CA PRO A 277 -3.78 -22.82 -11.33
C PRO A 277 -2.77 -22.55 -12.46
N PRO A 278 -2.72 -21.32 -13.01
CA PRO A 278 -1.89 -21.04 -14.19
C PRO A 278 -0.38 -21.27 -14.01
N ILE A 279 0.14 -21.27 -12.78
CA ILE A 279 1.56 -21.61 -12.53
C ILE A 279 1.87 -23.07 -12.86
N VAL A 280 0.93 -23.98 -12.62
CA VAL A 280 1.04 -25.41 -12.96
C VAL A 280 0.96 -25.58 -14.48
N LYS A 281 0.03 -24.87 -15.12
CA LYS A 281 -0.11 -24.87 -16.59
C LYS A 281 1.14 -24.34 -17.29
N LEU A 282 1.74 -23.26 -16.78
CA LEU A 282 2.99 -22.70 -17.29
C LEU A 282 4.16 -23.69 -17.11
N ARG A 283 4.27 -24.33 -15.94
CA ARG A 283 5.31 -25.36 -15.71
C ARG A 283 5.16 -26.53 -16.67
N GLY A 284 3.93 -26.99 -16.92
CA GLY A 284 3.65 -28.03 -17.92
C GLY A 284 4.06 -27.61 -19.33
N LYS A 285 3.71 -26.39 -19.75
CA LYS A 285 4.12 -25.83 -21.05
C LYS A 285 5.66 -25.78 -21.17
N ILE A 286 6.37 -25.28 -20.16
CA ILE A 286 7.84 -25.21 -20.16
C ILE A 286 8.47 -26.61 -20.23
N LEU A 287 7.95 -27.57 -19.46
CA LEU A 287 8.45 -28.95 -19.49
C LEU A 287 8.21 -29.61 -20.85
N ASN A 288 7.02 -29.43 -21.43
CA ASN A 288 6.68 -29.95 -22.75
C ASN A 288 7.52 -29.29 -23.85
N GLU A 289 7.74 -27.98 -23.79
CA GLU A 289 8.58 -27.25 -24.73
C GLU A 289 10.06 -27.68 -24.62
N SER A 290 10.54 -27.91 -23.39
CA SER A 290 11.88 -28.48 -23.12
C SER A 290 12.01 -29.96 -23.52
N PHE A 291 10.88 -30.68 -23.64
CA PHE A 291 10.83 -32.05 -24.12
C PHE A 291 10.78 -32.08 -25.66
N CYS A 292 9.95 -31.26 -26.28
CA CYS A 292 9.90 -31.08 -27.73
C CYS A 292 11.21 -30.51 -28.29
N ASN A 293 11.91 -29.63 -27.57
CA ASN A 293 13.23 -29.15 -27.97
C ASN A 293 14.34 -30.22 -27.81
N ARG A 294 14.11 -31.26 -27.00
CA ARG A 294 15.04 -32.41 -26.87
C ARG A 294 14.79 -33.50 -27.90
N ILE A 295 13.56 -33.62 -28.39
CA ILE A 295 13.18 -34.50 -29.50
C ILE A 295 13.12 -33.64 -30.75
N GLY A 296 14.26 -33.38 -31.38
CA GLY A 296 14.33 -32.58 -32.59
C GLY A 296 13.30 -33.03 -33.63
N HIS A 297 12.57 -32.05 -34.20
CA HIS A 297 11.65 -32.14 -35.34
C HIS A 297 11.22 -33.54 -35.79
N SER A 298 10.05 -33.98 -35.31
CA SER A 298 9.12 -34.72 -36.15
C SER A 298 7.70 -34.23 -35.84
N GLU A 299 7.08 -33.55 -36.81
CA GLU A 299 5.68 -33.17 -36.76
C GLU A 299 4.81 -34.40 -36.42
N PRO A 300 3.83 -34.29 -35.52
CA PRO A 300 2.86 -35.37 -35.38
C PRO A 300 1.83 -35.24 -36.50
N ASN A 301 1.88 -36.18 -37.45
CA ASN A 301 0.74 -36.49 -38.28
C ASN A 301 -0.45 -36.88 -37.40
N ALA A 302 -1.62 -36.40 -37.80
CA ALA A 302 -2.90 -36.76 -37.21
C ALA A 302 -3.12 -38.29 -37.23
N ALA A 303 -3.83 -38.76 -36.19
CA ALA A 303 -4.25 -40.14 -35.90
C ALA A 303 -3.21 -41.01 -35.17
N ASP A 304 -3.37 -41.18 -33.85
CA ASP A 304 -4.00 -42.40 -33.32
C ASP A 304 -4.06 -42.45 -31.78
N THR A 305 -5.24 -42.86 -31.29
CA THR A 305 -5.60 -43.60 -30.07
C THR A 305 -4.88 -43.39 -28.70
N VAL A 306 -5.71 -42.93 -27.74
CA VAL A 306 -5.88 -43.40 -26.35
C VAL A 306 -4.84 -44.42 -25.82
N ILE A 307 -4.12 -44.07 -24.74
CA ILE A 307 -3.84 -44.95 -23.57
C ILE A 307 -3.42 -44.07 -22.36
N ASN A 308 -4.25 -44.16 -21.32
CA ASN A 308 -4.01 -44.13 -19.86
C ASN A 308 -2.94 -43.20 -19.25
N THR A 309 -3.43 -42.26 -18.46
CA THR A 309 -2.70 -41.63 -17.35
C THR A 309 -2.32 -42.66 -16.29
N PRO A 310 -1.04 -42.77 -15.87
CA PRO A 310 -0.72 -43.45 -14.63
C PRO A 310 -0.98 -42.48 -13.47
N LYS A 311 -1.80 -42.94 -12.52
CA LYS A 311 -1.91 -42.37 -11.17
C LYS A 311 -0.52 -42.28 -10.55
N ILE A 312 -0.20 -41.15 -9.93
CA ILE A 312 0.98 -40.96 -9.09
C ILE A 312 0.83 -41.87 -7.86
N PRO A 313 1.74 -42.82 -7.59
CA PRO A 313 1.84 -43.39 -6.27
C PRO A 313 2.66 -42.45 -5.39
N THR A 314 2.08 -42.10 -4.25
CA THR A 314 2.82 -41.78 -3.02
C THR A 314 3.91 -42.82 -2.79
N VAL A 315 5.12 -42.40 -2.36
CA VAL A 315 5.95 -43.07 -1.33
C VAL A 315 7.27 -42.33 -1.10
N SER A 316 7.66 -42.42 0.17
CA SER A 316 8.82 -41.96 0.92
C SER A 316 10.21 -41.97 0.27
N ASN A 317 10.99 -40.96 0.65
CA ASN A 317 12.32 -41.03 1.26
C ASN A 317 13.10 -42.36 1.10
N GLN A 318 14.22 -42.30 0.38
CA GLN A 318 15.49 -42.96 0.75
C GLN A 318 16.65 -42.44 -0.12
N ASN A 319 17.74 -42.10 0.56
CA ASN A 319 19.01 -41.63 0.01
C ASN A 319 19.80 -42.74 -0.71
N SER A 320 20.52 -42.40 -1.78
CA SER A 320 21.81 -42.99 -2.22
C SER A 320 22.20 -42.31 -3.55
N SER A 321 23.16 -41.39 -3.57
CA SER A 321 24.62 -41.58 -3.65
C SER A 321 25.15 -42.08 -5.02
N LEU A 322 26.12 -41.31 -5.55
CA LEU A 322 27.04 -41.58 -6.67
C LEU A 322 26.46 -41.44 -8.08
N SER A 323 27.16 -40.93 -9.10
CA SER A 323 28.41 -40.15 -9.23
C SER A 323 28.54 -39.77 -10.70
N MET A 324 29.31 -38.72 -10.96
CA MET A 324 29.65 -38.12 -12.26
C MET A 324 30.02 -39.10 -13.39
N ASN A 325 29.82 -38.66 -14.63
CA ASN A 325 30.87 -38.69 -15.65
C ASN A 325 30.72 -37.53 -16.64
N ILE A 326 31.81 -36.79 -16.79
CA ILE A 326 32.02 -35.65 -17.68
C ILE A 326 32.56 -36.16 -19.02
N SER A 327 32.14 -35.56 -20.14
CA SER A 327 33.08 -35.24 -21.23
C SER A 327 32.50 -34.17 -22.15
N GLU A 328 33.15 -33.01 -22.13
CA GLU A 328 33.02 -31.91 -23.09
C GLU A 328 33.59 -32.31 -24.47
N LYS A 329 32.96 -31.81 -25.54
CA LYS A 329 33.58 -31.35 -26.81
C LYS A 329 32.48 -30.97 -27.82
N ASP A 330 32.35 -29.69 -28.14
CA ASP A 330 32.87 -29.13 -29.40
C ASP A 330 32.36 -27.70 -29.65
N ILE A 331 33.33 -26.86 -30.02
CA ILE A 331 33.25 -25.45 -30.37
C ILE A 331 32.99 -25.33 -31.87
N SER A 332 32.06 -24.46 -32.31
CA SER A 332 32.35 -23.33 -33.22
C SER A 332 31.11 -22.80 -33.99
N ASN A 333 31.07 -21.46 -34.11
CA ASN A 333 30.42 -20.63 -35.14
C ASN A 333 28.87 -20.65 -35.21
N GLU A 334 28.13 -19.53 -35.18
CA GLU A 334 28.23 -18.34 -36.04
C GLU A 334 27.52 -17.07 -35.48
N LYS A 335 28.15 -15.91 -35.75
CA LYS A 335 27.62 -14.58 -36.18
C LYS A 335 26.56 -13.80 -35.37
N THR A 336 27.10 -12.82 -34.63
CA THR A 336 26.79 -11.36 -34.62
C THR A 336 25.49 -10.82 -35.25
N LYS A 337 24.76 -10.01 -34.48
CA LYS A 337 24.01 -8.84 -34.99
C LYS A 337 24.08 -7.68 -33.98
N GLU A 338 24.68 -6.58 -34.44
CA GLU A 338 24.80 -5.28 -33.78
C GLU A 338 23.46 -4.53 -33.76
N TRP A 339 23.31 -3.62 -32.78
CA TRP A 339 22.22 -2.64 -32.71
C TRP A 339 22.75 -1.24 -33.07
N PRO A 340 22.04 -0.40 -33.84
CA PRO A 340 22.53 0.92 -34.22
C PRO A 340 22.24 1.99 -33.17
N SER A 341 23.17 2.93 -33.07
CA SER A 341 23.15 4.18 -32.30
C SER A 341 22.43 5.33 -33.00
N ASP A 342 21.95 6.27 -32.19
CA ASP A 342 21.26 7.54 -32.50
C ASP A 342 21.96 8.47 -33.50
N SER A 343 21.16 9.26 -34.25
CA SER A 343 21.41 10.71 -34.50
C SER A 343 20.25 11.43 -35.23
N ASP A 344 19.71 12.45 -34.54
CA ASP A 344 19.42 13.84 -34.96
C ASP A 344 18.36 14.28 -36.01
N GLU A 345 17.84 15.49 -35.72
CA GLU A 345 17.06 16.48 -36.50
C GLU A 345 15.54 16.58 -36.24
N SER A 346 14.85 17.73 -36.25
CA SER A 346 15.10 19.17 -36.03
C SER A 346 13.73 19.91 -36.10
N TYR A 347 13.55 21.03 -35.35
CA TYR A 347 12.60 22.18 -35.48
C TYR A 347 11.09 21.98 -35.87
N ILE A 348 10.09 22.64 -35.25
CA ILE A 348 9.63 24.05 -35.43
C ILE A 348 8.59 24.43 -34.31
N ALA A 349 8.43 25.73 -34.03
CA ALA A 349 7.74 26.35 -32.89
C ALA A 349 6.28 26.88 -33.09
N THR A 350 5.49 26.85 -31.99
CA THR A 350 4.48 27.86 -31.45
C THR A 350 3.14 28.20 -32.18
N PRO A 351 2.14 28.89 -31.55
CA PRO A 351 1.70 29.06 -30.13
C PRO A 351 0.14 29.10 -29.87
N SER A 352 -0.28 29.21 -28.59
CA SER A 352 -1.52 29.81 -27.99
C SER A 352 -2.12 28.89 -26.89
N SER A 353 -2.66 29.30 -25.73
CA SER A 353 -2.97 30.57 -25.06
C SER A 353 -3.13 30.32 -23.54
N LEU A 354 -2.84 31.33 -22.72
CA LEU A 354 -3.04 31.41 -21.25
C LEU A 354 -4.45 31.99 -20.94
N PRO A 355 -5.03 31.84 -19.72
CA PRO A 355 -4.72 32.78 -18.63
C PRO A 355 -4.69 32.22 -17.18
N THR A 356 -3.96 32.98 -16.36
CA THR A 356 -3.65 32.97 -14.91
C THR A 356 -4.86 33.13 -13.96
N PRO A 357 -4.70 32.88 -12.63
CA PRO A 357 -4.45 33.99 -11.69
C PRO A 357 -3.41 33.74 -10.55
N SER A 358 -2.55 34.75 -10.34
CA SER A 358 -2.25 35.49 -9.09
C SER A 358 -2.06 34.71 -7.78
N GLN A 359 -0.85 34.45 -7.28
CA GLN A 359 0.09 35.32 -6.52
C GLN A 359 -0.39 35.92 -5.19
N ALA A 360 0.17 35.39 -4.09
CA ALA A 360 0.75 36.06 -2.90
C ALA A 360 1.10 34.93 -1.90
N LEU A 361 2.24 34.81 -1.20
CA LEU A 361 3.33 35.70 -0.82
C LEU A 361 4.55 34.83 -0.38
N LEU A 362 5.75 35.42 -0.50
CA LEU A 362 7.09 35.05 0.03
C LEU A 362 7.07 34.32 1.41
N SER A 363 8.01 33.44 1.77
CA SER A 363 9.46 33.57 1.64
C SER A 363 10.19 32.24 1.87
N SER A 364 11.25 32.09 1.09
CA SER A 364 12.31 31.09 1.09
C SER A 364 13.31 31.29 2.23
N THR A 365 13.84 30.20 2.78
CA THR A 365 15.28 29.91 2.70
C THR A 365 15.46 28.42 2.44
N ALA A 366 16.14 28.12 1.34
CA ALA A 366 16.48 26.79 0.90
C ALA A 366 17.95 26.54 1.23
N ASP A 367 18.23 25.49 2.00
CA ASP A 367 19.52 24.81 1.96
C ASP A 367 19.34 23.52 1.16
N THR A 368 19.88 23.55 -0.06
CA THR A 368 19.96 22.41 -0.97
C THR A 368 21.29 21.71 -0.75
N SER A 369 21.30 20.64 0.03
CA SER A 369 22.32 19.60 -0.03
C SER A 369 21.80 18.44 -0.87
N ALA A 370 22.40 18.27 -2.04
CA ALA A 370 22.19 17.12 -2.91
C ALA A 370 22.69 15.85 -2.19
N GLU A 371 21.77 15.01 -1.74
CA GLU A 371 22.09 13.65 -1.31
C GLU A 371 21.91 12.70 -2.47
N THR A 372 23.06 12.25 -2.99
CA THR A 372 23.20 11.14 -3.92
C THR A 372 22.64 9.88 -3.26
N TYR A 373 21.58 9.30 -3.83
CA TYR A 373 21.03 8.03 -3.36
C TYR A 373 22.06 6.92 -3.53
N ASN A 374 22.64 6.49 -2.41
CA ASN A 374 23.50 5.32 -2.32
C ASN A 374 22.60 4.09 -2.10
N TYR A 375 22.31 3.36 -3.17
CA TYR A 375 21.69 2.04 -3.08
C TYR A 375 22.82 1.03 -2.84
N ASN A 376 23.21 0.86 -1.57
CA ASN A 376 23.84 -0.31 -0.95
C ASN A 376 24.49 0.11 0.39
N ASN A 377 24.31 -0.74 1.41
CA ASN A 377 24.82 -0.69 2.79
C ASN A 377 23.90 -0.04 3.85
N GLU A 378 22.77 -0.68 4.14
CA GLU A 378 22.12 -0.50 5.45
C GLU A 378 21.29 -1.73 5.90
N TYR A 379 21.72 -2.93 5.51
CA TYR A 379 21.17 -4.19 6.02
C TYR A 379 22.30 -5.09 6.49
N GLU A 380 23.11 -4.55 7.41
CA GLU A 380 24.10 -5.34 8.14
C GLU A 380 24.24 -4.76 9.55
N SER A 381 23.16 -4.86 10.30
CA SER A 381 23.12 -4.88 11.76
C SER A 381 21.75 -5.40 12.16
N ASP A 382 21.72 -6.27 13.16
CA ASP A 382 20.52 -6.78 13.86
C ASP A 382 19.95 -8.11 13.32
N LEU A 383 20.84 -9.10 13.13
CA LEU A 383 20.48 -10.53 13.09
C LEU A 383 21.15 -11.34 14.20
N SER A 384 21.66 -10.69 15.26
CA SER A 384 22.35 -11.36 16.37
C SER A 384 21.49 -11.57 17.61
N ASP A 385 20.18 -11.80 17.47
CA ASP A 385 19.34 -12.21 18.62
C ASP A 385 18.13 -13.08 18.21
N CYS A 386 18.39 -14.10 17.40
CA CYS A 386 17.52 -15.28 17.31
C CYS A 386 18.45 -16.47 17.13
N GLY A 387 18.55 -17.34 18.15
CA GLY A 387 19.32 -18.58 18.11
C GLY A 387 18.73 -19.60 17.12
N ILE A 388 18.83 -19.28 15.83
CA ILE A 388 18.50 -20.18 14.73
C ILE A 388 19.83 -20.78 14.28
N GLU A 389 20.03 -22.05 14.59
CA GLU A 389 21.00 -22.88 13.89
C GLU A 389 20.48 -23.03 12.45
N VAL A 390 20.99 -22.19 11.55
CA VAL A 390 20.73 -22.35 10.12
C VAL A 390 21.56 -23.53 9.66
N GLU A 391 20.90 -24.61 9.22
CA GLU A 391 21.56 -25.74 8.58
C GLU A 391 22.47 -25.24 7.44
N ASN A 392 23.74 -25.64 7.51
CA ASN A 392 24.81 -25.23 6.58
C ASN A 392 24.58 -25.70 5.13
N ASP A 393 23.53 -26.46 4.86
CA ASP A 393 23.24 -27.08 3.56
C ASP A 393 22.58 -26.13 2.54
N LEU A 394 22.24 -24.90 2.95
CA LEU A 394 21.73 -23.84 2.05
C LEU A 394 22.78 -22.76 1.69
N LEU A 395 23.99 -22.84 2.26
CA LEU A 395 25.10 -21.96 1.89
C LEU A 395 25.83 -22.55 0.69
N LEU A 396 25.95 -21.78 -0.39
CA LEU A 396 26.78 -22.17 -1.54
C LEU A 396 28.18 -22.53 -1.04
N SER A 397 28.75 -23.61 -1.59
CA SER A 397 30.12 -23.98 -1.27
C SER A 397 31.07 -22.83 -1.65
N LYS A 398 32.20 -22.70 -0.95
CA LYS A 398 33.20 -21.65 -1.23
C LYS A 398 33.73 -21.71 -2.68
N GLU A 399 33.60 -22.87 -3.33
CA GLU A 399 34.00 -23.09 -4.73
C GLU A 399 32.91 -22.61 -5.69
N GLU A 400 31.64 -22.88 -5.40
CA GLU A 400 30.50 -22.41 -6.20
C GLU A 400 30.37 -20.88 -6.17
N VAL A 401 30.68 -20.26 -5.03
CA VAL A 401 30.72 -18.78 -4.92
C VAL A 401 31.81 -18.20 -5.82
N LYS A 402 33.03 -18.77 -5.80
CA LYS A 402 34.14 -18.31 -6.65
C LYS A 402 33.80 -18.45 -8.14
N GLU A 403 33.14 -19.53 -8.51
CA GLU A 403 32.77 -19.78 -9.90
C GLU A 403 31.67 -18.81 -10.36
N LYS A 404 30.67 -18.55 -9.52
CA LYS A 404 29.66 -17.53 -9.80
C LYS A 404 30.25 -16.11 -9.82
N GLU A 405 31.19 -15.78 -8.95
CA GLU A 405 31.92 -14.51 -8.99
C GLU A 405 32.72 -14.37 -10.28
N ARG A 406 33.38 -15.45 -10.73
CA ARG A 406 34.11 -15.47 -12.00
C ARG A 406 33.19 -15.22 -13.19
N ILE A 407 32.06 -15.94 -13.26
CA ILE A 407 31.05 -15.76 -14.31
C ILE A 407 30.50 -14.33 -14.28
N TRP A 408 30.19 -13.81 -13.09
CA TRP A 408 29.67 -12.45 -12.93
C TRP A 408 30.70 -11.38 -13.34
N ASN A 409 31.97 -11.56 -12.99
CA ASN A 409 33.06 -10.66 -13.38
C ASN A 409 33.34 -10.71 -14.89
N VAL A 410 33.16 -11.84 -15.55
CA VAL A 410 33.28 -11.94 -17.01
C VAL A 410 32.09 -11.28 -17.70
N MET A 411 30.87 -11.50 -17.21
CA MET A 411 29.65 -10.94 -17.82
C MET A 411 29.49 -9.43 -17.58
N TYR A 412 29.96 -8.92 -16.44
CA TYR A 412 29.74 -7.53 -16.01
C TYR A 412 31.03 -6.74 -15.75
N GLY A 413 32.20 -7.30 -16.10
CA GLY A 413 33.50 -6.66 -15.91
C GLY A 413 33.63 -5.30 -16.59
N ASP A 414 33.16 -5.20 -17.84
CA ASP A 414 33.19 -3.96 -18.61
C ASP A 414 32.31 -2.88 -17.98
N PHE A 415 31.12 -3.26 -17.50
CA PHE A 415 30.20 -2.38 -16.79
C PHE A 415 30.81 -1.81 -15.49
N LEU A 416 31.57 -2.62 -14.75
CA LEU A 416 32.26 -2.18 -13.53
C LEU A 416 33.38 -1.18 -13.82
N ILE A 417 34.16 -1.41 -14.88
CA ILE A 417 35.22 -0.50 -15.33
C ILE A 417 34.61 0.83 -15.76
N GLU A 418 33.49 0.81 -16.47
CA GLU A 418 32.80 1.99 -16.94
C GLU A 418 32.21 2.81 -15.79
N ARG A 419 31.64 2.15 -14.79
CA ARG A 419 31.15 2.78 -13.55
C ARG A 419 32.30 3.46 -12.78
N LYS A 420 33.44 2.78 -12.62
CA LYS A 420 34.64 3.38 -11.98
C LYS A 420 35.16 4.59 -12.76
N LYS A 421 35.17 4.54 -14.09
CA LYS A 421 35.54 5.70 -14.94
C LYS A 421 34.59 6.88 -14.73
N LYS A 422 33.28 6.62 -14.57
CA LYS A 422 32.26 7.65 -14.32
C LYS A 422 32.45 8.31 -12.94
N GLU A 423 32.67 7.52 -11.89
CA GLU A 423 32.97 8.04 -10.55
C GLU A 423 34.24 8.90 -10.51
N VAL A 424 35.30 8.50 -11.22
CA VAL A 424 36.54 9.30 -11.31
C VAL A 424 36.29 10.63 -12.04
N LYS A 425 35.44 10.64 -13.09
CA LYS A 425 35.05 11.86 -13.80
C LYS A 425 34.23 12.79 -12.90
N GLU A 426 33.29 12.26 -12.12
CA GLU A 426 32.49 13.03 -11.17
C GLU A 426 33.36 13.64 -10.06
N ARG A 427 34.27 12.86 -9.45
CA ARG A 427 35.24 13.38 -8.47
C ARG A 427 36.14 14.49 -9.05
N LYS A 428 36.52 14.41 -10.33
CA LYS A 428 37.27 15.48 -11.02
C LYS A 428 36.41 16.73 -11.24
N LYS A 429 35.13 16.59 -11.58
CA LYS A 429 34.17 17.71 -11.71
C LYS A 429 33.96 18.41 -10.37
N GLU A 430 33.68 17.67 -9.29
CA GLU A 430 33.52 18.26 -7.95
C GLU A 430 34.76 19.04 -7.49
N LYS A 431 35.97 18.53 -7.76
CA LYS A 431 37.21 19.24 -7.46
C LYS A 431 37.36 20.54 -8.26
N LYS A 432 36.89 20.57 -9.52
CA LYS A 432 36.87 21.79 -10.35
C LYS A 432 35.83 22.79 -9.82
N ASP A 433 34.64 22.34 -9.43
CA ASP A 433 33.58 23.20 -8.88
C ASP A 433 33.96 23.79 -7.52
N LYS A 434 34.59 23.00 -6.64
CA LYS A 434 35.17 23.50 -5.38
C LYS A 434 36.26 24.55 -5.63
N LYS A 435 37.10 24.39 -6.67
CA LYS A 435 38.09 25.41 -7.07
C LYS A 435 37.42 26.67 -7.62
N LYS A 436 36.35 26.55 -8.42
CA LYS A 436 35.58 27.69 -8.95
C LYS A 436 34.91 28.49 -7.83
N LYS A 437 34.18 27.83 -6.93
CA LYS A 437 33.58 28.46 -5.73
C LYS A 437 34.62 29.16 -4.85
N ARG A 438 35.82 28.58 -4.69
CA ARG A 438 36.94 29.24 -3.96
C ARG A 438 37.43 30.51 -4.66
N ARG A 439 37.49 30.55 -6.00
CA ARG A 439 37.88 31.74 -6.76
C ARG A 439 36.81 32.84 -6.65
N GLU A 440 35.54 32.48 -6.77
CA GLU A 440 34.40 33.41 -6.62
C GLU A 440 34.36 34.04 -5.22
N ARG A 441 34.55 33.24 -4.16
CA ARG A 441 34.65 33.76 -2.78
C ARG A 441 35.82 34.74 -2.59
N ARG A 442 36.98 34.49 -3.19
CA ARG A 442 38.12 35.43 -3.15
C ARG A 442 37.81 36.74 -3.89
N TYR A 443 37.13 36.66 -5.03
CA TYR A 443 36.74 37.84 -5.80
C TYR A 443 35.72 38.69 -5.01
N HIS A 444 34.71 38.07 -4.43
CA HIS A 444 33.70 38.75 -3.60
C HIS A 444 34.32 39.40 -2.35
N CYS A 445 35.27 38.73 -1.70
CA CYS A 445 35.98 39.29 -0.54
C CYS A 445 36.84 40.50 -0.93
N LYS A 446 37.54 40.46 -2.08
CA LYS A 446 38.29 41.62 -2.61
C LYS A 446 37.36 42.80 -2.95
N MET A 447 36.20 42.54 -3.54
CA MET A 447 35.20 43.57 -3.85
C MET A 447 34.68 44.24 -2.58
N GLN A 448 34.33 43.47 -1.54
CA GLN A 448 33.92 44.02 -0.24
C GLN A 448 35.00 44.85 0.43
N LEU A 449 36.27 44.41 0.39
CA LEU A 449 37.39 45.18 0.93
C LEU A 449 37.60 46.51 0.17
N SER A 450 37.43 46.49 -1.16
CA SER A 450 37.53 47.70 -1.98
C SER A 450 36.40 48.70 -1.72
N GLN A 451 35.18 48.22 -1.45
CA GLN A 451 34.05 49.06 -1.04
C GLN A 451 34.26 49.65 0.35
N GLN A 452 34.77 48.87 1.30
CA GLN A 452 35.10 49.36 2.64
C GLN A 452 36.24 50.39 2.65
N LEU A 453 37.24 50.24 1.77
CA LEU A 453 38.29 51.23 1.57
C LEU A 453 37.74 52.54 0.98
N LYS A 454 36.85 52.46 -0.02
CA LYS A 454 36.16 53.64 -0.58
C LYS A 454 35.27 54.38 0.43
N GLN A 455 34.69 53.66 1.39
CA GLN A 455 33.91 54.25 2.48
C GLN A 455 34.78 54.89 3.57
N ARG A 456 36.04 54.48 3.70
CA ARG A 456 37.01 55.08 4.64
C ARG A 456 37.73 56.31 4.09
N THR A 457 37.71 56.55 2.78
CA THR A 457 38.33 57.72 2.14
C THR A 457 37.44 58.98 2.10
N PHE A 458 36.48 59.11 3.01
CA PHE A 458 35.78 60.39 3.25
C PHE A 458 35.79 60.70 4.76
N PRO A 459 36.82 61.43 5.21
CA PRO A 459 36.54 62.53 6.13
C PRO A 459 37.32 63.81 5.79
N GLN A 460 36.68 64.95 6.11
CA GLN A 460 37.20 66.32 6.14
C GLN A 460 37.12 67.15 4.86
N GLU A 461 35.99 67.84 4.68
CA GLU A 461 35.96 69.26 4.28
C GLU A 461 34.55 69.83 4.55
N SER A 462 34.24 70.11 5.81
CA SER A 462 33.10 70.95 6.19
C SER A 462 33.25 71.52 7.60
N ILE A 463 34.42 72.08 7.90
CA ILE A 463 34.59 73.02 9.00
C ILE A 463 35.55 74.10 8.51
N MET A 464 35.02 75.20 7.98
CA MET A 464 35.51 76.57 8.19
C MET A 464 34.83 77.57 7.24
N LEU A 465 34.47 78.72 7.84
CA LEU A 465 34.20 80.05 7.27
C LEU A 465 32.74 80.48 7.07
N ARG A 466 32.35 81.34 8.03
CA ARG A 466 31.66 82.65 7.92
C ARG A 466 30.34 82.77 7.19
#